data_AF-A0A2P5VU01-F1
#
_entry.id   AF-A0A2P5VU01-F1
#
_cell.length_a   1.000
_cell.length_b   1.000
_cell.length_c   1.000
_cell.angle_alpha   90.00
_cell.angle_beta   90.00
_cell.angle_gamma   90.00
#
_symmetry.space_group_name_H-M   'P 1'
#
loop_
_entity.id
_entity.type
_entity.pdbx_description
1 polymer ?
#
loop_
_entity_poly.entity_id
_entity_poly.type
_entity_poly.pdbx_seq_one_letter_code
_entity_poly.pdbx_strand_id
1 'polypeptide(L)' 'MEKKRVMVQSKDLDFSTVKYEHEVTKAPHLTGLMLKLLVRMVEAPVIGSLIMSSLKKQNKMMLQNTVIPAAPVF' A
#
# COMPACT_ATOMS: atom_id res chain seq x y z
N MET A 1 18.45 -5.78 -3.31
CA MET A 1 17.72 -5.34 -4.51
C MET A 1 16.66 -6.38 -4.82
N GLU A 2 15.45 -6.26 -4.28
CA GLU A 2 14.35 -7.19 -4.58
C GLU A 2 13.96 -7.08 -6.07
N LYS A 3 13.67 -8.20 -6.72
CA LYS A 3 13.22 -8.22 -8.12
C LYS A 3 11.85 -7.52 -8.21
N LYS A 4 11.74 -6.49 -9.05
CA LYS A 4 10.45 -5.85 -9.37
C LYS A 4 9.50 -6.88 -9.96
N ARG A 5 8.26 -6.89 -9.49
CA ARG A 5 7.21 -7.78 -10.02
C ARG A 5 6.64 -7.14 -11.28
N VAL A 6 6.55 -7.89 -12.36
CA VAL A 6 5.94 -7.42 -13.61
C VAL A 6 4.50 -7.93 -13.63
N MET A 7 3.54 -7.02 -13.77
CA MET A 7 2.13 -7.39 -13.86
C MET A 7 1.79 -7.83 -15.29
N VAL A 8 1.01 -8.91 -15.41
CA VAL A 8 0.48 -9.38 -16.70
C VAL A 8 -0.53 -8.38 -17.24
N GLN A 9 -0.56 -8.17 -18.55
CA GLN A 9 -1.46 -7.23 -19.20
C GLN A 9 -2.92 -7.69 -19.05
N SER A 10 -3.83 -6.75 -18.76
CA SER A 10 -5.25 -7.03 -18.50
C SER A 10 -5.99 -7.71 -19.65
N LYS A 11 -5.50 -7.61 -20.89
CA LYS A 11 -6.11 -8.24 -22.07
C LYS A 11 -5.84 -9.75 -22.14
N ASP A 12 -4.74 -10.22 -21.56
CA ASP A 12 -4.29 -11.61 -21.64
C ASP A 12 -4.59 -12.41 -20.37
N LEU A 13 -5.37 -11.82 -19.45
CA LEU A 13 -5.76 -12.43 -18.19
C LEU A 13 -6.95 -13.38 -18.41
N ASP A 14 -6.76 -14.65 -18.08
CA ASP A 14 -7.85 -15.62 -18.02
C ASP A 14 -8.65 -15.45 -16.72
N PHE A 15 -9.93 -15.10 -16.87
CA PHE A 15 -10.87 -14.90 -15.77
C PHE A 15 -11.14 -16.15 -14.95
N SER A 16 -10.95 -17.35 -15.52
CA SER A 16 -11.19 -18.62 -14.79
C SER A 16 -10.11 -18.90 -13.73
N THR A 17 -8.94 -18.27 -13.87
CA THR A 17 -7.78 -18.43 -12.98
C THR A 17 -7.72 -17.37 -11.88
N VAL A 18 -8.50 -16.28 -11.99
CA VAL A 18 -8.47 -15.16 -11.03
C VAL A 18 -9.19 -15.55 -9.74
N LYS A 19 -8.43 -15.65 -8.65
CA LYS A 19 -8.97 -15.84 -7.29
C LYS A 19 -9.17 -14.50 -6.60
N TYR A 20 -10.24 -14.40 -5.81
CA TYR A 20 -10.47 -13.24 -4.97
C TYR A 20 -9.46 -13.23 -3.82
N GLU A 21 -8.58 -12.23 -3.81
CA GLU A 21 -7.69 -11.95 -2.69
C GLU A 21 -8.39 -10.99 -1.74
N HIS A 22 -8.63 -11.41 -0.50
CA HIS A 22 -9.24 -10.54 0.50
C HIS A 22 -8.23 -9.45 0.89
N GLU A 23 -8.62 -8.18 0.76
CA GLU A 23 -7.80 -7.08 1.24
C GLU A 23 -7.69 -7.15 2.76
N VAL A 24 -6.48 -7.38 3.27
CA VAL A 24 -6.20 -7.39 4.71
C VAL A 24 -5.61 -6.04 5.07
N THR A 25 -6.48 -5.06 5.30
CA THR A 25 -6.07 -3.74 5.80
C THR A 25 -5.77 -3.84 7.29
N LYS A 26 -4.50 -3.67 7.66
CA LYS A 26 -4.04 -3.62 9.04
C LYS A 26 -3.81 -2.17 9.44
N ALA A 27 -4.66 -1.69 10.33
CA ALA A 27 -4.52 -0.39 10.96
C ALA A 27 -4.90 -0.50 12.45
N PRO A 28 -4.19 0.23 13.34
CA PRO A 28 -4.58 0.29 14.73
C PRO A 28 -5.84 1.15 14.89
N HIS A 29 -6.81 0.67 15.65
CA HIS A 29 -7.96 1.49 16.06
C HIS A 29 -7.58 2.31 17.30
N LEU A 30 -7.44 3.63 17.14
CA LEU A 30 -7.03 4.54 18.21
C LEU A 30 -8.07 5.65 18.38
N THR A 31 -8.40 5.96 19.64
CA THR A 31 -9.36 7.01 20.00
C THR A 31 -8.80 7.91 21.10
N GLY A 32 -9.40 9.10 21.27
CA GLY A 32 -9.10 10.02 22.36
C GLY A 32 -7.67 10.58 22.36
N LEU A 33 -7.01 10.57 23.51
CA LEU A 33 -5.68 11.15 23.70
C LEU A 33 -4.59 10.44 22.87
N MET A 34 -4.71 9.12 22.68
CA MET A 34 -3.76 8.35 21.89
C MET A 34 -3.81 8.73 20.41
N LEU A 35 -5.00 9.02 19.89
CA LEU A 35 -5.16 9.52 18.51
C LEU A 35 -4.45 10.87 18.34
N LYS A 36 -4.61 11.80 19.29
CA LYS A 36 -3.95 13.12 19.25
C LYS A 36 -2.42 13.01 19.23
N LEU A 37 -1.85 12.11 20.04
CA LEU A 37 -0.42 11.86 20.05
C LEU A 37 0.06 11.27 18.73
N LEU A 38 -0.67 10.29 18.17
CA LEU A 38 -0.31 9.69 16.89
C LEU A 38 -0.35 10.71 15.74
N VAL A 39 -1.39 11.56 15.67
CA VAL A 39 -1.47 12.62 14.67
C VAL A 39 -0.27 13.56 14.77
N ARG A 40 0.09 13.99 15.99
CA ARG A 40 1.25 14.87 16.21
C ARG A 40 2.58 14.21 15.83
N MET A 41 2.71 12.89 15.99
CA MET A 41 3.89 12.14 15.53
C MET A 41 3.92 11.96 14.00
N VAL A 42 2.75 11.81 13.36
CA VAL A 42 2.63 11.68 11.90
C VAL A 42 2.88 13.01 11.18
N GLU A 43 2.54 14.13 11.81
CA GLU A 43 2.79 15.46 11.26
C GLU A 43 4.24 15.93 11.49
N ALA A 44 5.01 15.23 12.33
CA ALA A 44 6.41 15.56 12.56
C ALA A 44 7.28 15.23 11.31
N PRO A 45 8.18 16.13 10.88
CA PRO A 45 8.83 16.07 9.57
C PRO A 45 9.61 14.78 9.27
N VAL A 46 10.28 14.20 10.26
CA VAL A 46 11.07 12.97 10.06
C VAL A 46 10.28 11.73 10.45
N ILE A 47 9.71 11.73 11.66
CA ILE A 47 9.04 10.58 12.26
C ILE A 47 7.79 10.19 11.45
N GLY A 48 7.05 11.18 10.94
CA GLY A 48 5.83 10.94 10.17
C GLY A 48 6.07 10.19 8.88
N SER A 49 7.12 10.56 8.14
CA SER A 49 7.49 9.87 6.90
C SER A 49 7.84 8.39 7.14
N LEU A 50 8.51 8.08 8.26
CA LEU A 50 8.87 6.71 8.65
C LEU A 50 7.63 5.89 9.01
N ILE A 51 6.73 6.46 9.83
CA ILE A 51 5.47 5.81 10.25
C ILE A 51 4.63 5.49 9.01
N MET A 52 4.47 6.47 8.10
CA MET A 52 3.70 6.31 6.88
C MET A 52 4.30 5.26 5.93
N SER A 53 5.62 5.24 5.79
CA SER A 53 6.34 4.24 4.98
C SER A 53 6.12 2.83 5.51
N SER A 54 6.22 2.64 6.83
CA SER A 54 5.98 1.35 7.49
C SER A 54 4.54 0.87 7.31
N LEU A 55 3.55 1.74 7.55
CA LEU A 55 2.12 1.42 7.36
C LEU A 55 1.80 1.04 5.91
N LYS A 56 2.32 1.79 4.93
CA LYS A 56 2.13 1.47 3.50
C LYS A 56 2.78 0.14 3.14
N LYS A 57 3.94 -0.20 3.71
CA LYS A 57 4.62 -1.49 3.51
C LYS A 57 3.81 -2.65 4.08
N GLN A 58 3.27 -2.49 5.29
CA GLN A 58 2.44 -3.52 5.94
C GLN A 58 1.16 -3.83 5.17
N ASN A 59 0.56 -2.81 4.54
CA ASN A 59 -0.67 -2.93 3.76
C ASN A 59 -0.43 -3.22 2.27
N LYS A 60 0.81 -3.58 1.87
CA LYS A 60 1.20 -3.83 0.47
C LYS A 60 0.85 -2.68 -0.50
N MET A 61 0.68 -1.45 0.00
CA MET A 61 0.38 -0.24 -0.81
C MET A 61 1.62 0.36 -1.48
N MET A 62 2.69 -0.43 -1.64
CA MET A 62 3.94 -0.01 -2.25
C MET A 62 3.86 -0.16 -3.77
N LEU A 63 3.32 0.88 -4.43
CA LEU A 63 3.14 0.92 -5.88
C LEU A 63 4.46 0.88 -6.69
N GLN A 64 5.60 1.13 -6.03
CA GLN A 64 6.91 1.20 -6.67
C GLN A 64 7.51 -0.17 -7.06
N ASN A 65 6.97 -1.26 -6.49
CA ASN A 65 7.51 -2.60 -6.67
C ASN A 65 6.93 -3.35 -7.87
N THR A 66 5.91 -2.76 -8.53
CA THR A 66 5.18 -3.40 -9.62
C THR A 66 5.27 -2.57 -10.90
N VAL A 67 5.67 -3.21 -12.00
CA VAL A 67 5.62 -2.58 -13.34
C VAL A 67 4.26 -2.87 -13.96
N ILE A 68 3.50 -1.82 -14.26
CA ILE A 68 2.18 -1.89 -14.90
C ILE A 68 2.37 -1.58 -16.39
N PRO A 69 2.02 -2.50 -17.31
CA PRO A 69 2.23 -2.30 -18.76
C PRO A 69 1.16 -1.44 -19.43
N ALA A 70 0.19 -0.90 -18.68
CA ALA A 70 -0.89 -0.06 -19.19
C ALA A 70 -0.53 1.43 -19.13
N ALA A 71 -1.01 2.20 -20.11
CA ALA A 71 -0.92 3.66 -20.08
C ALA A 71 -1.89 4.25 -19.04
N PRO A 72 -1.56 5.38 -18.39
CA PRO A 72 -2.46 6.04 -17.45
C PRO A 72 -3.68 6.62 -18.19
N VAL A 73 -4.86 6.44 -17.59
CA VAL A 73 -6.11 7.09 -17.98
C VAL A 73 -6.45 8.08 -16.87
N PHE A 74 -6.66 9.35 -17.20
CA PHE A 74 -6.86 10.46 -16.26
C PHE A 74 -8.30 10.97 -16.29
#